data_AF-G0EIH2-F1
#
_entry.id   AF-G0EIH2-F1
#
_cell.length_a   1.000
_cell.length_b   1.000
_cell.length_c   1.000
_cell.angle_alpha   90.00
_cell.angle_beta   90.00
_cell.angle_gamma   90.00
#
_symmetry.space_group_name_H-M   'P 1'
#
loop_
_entity.id
_entity.type
_entity.pdbx_description
1 polymer ?
#
loop_
_entity_poly.entity_id
_entity_poly.type
_entity_poly.pdbx_seq_one_letter_code
_entity_poly.pdbx_strand_id
1 'polypeptide(L)' 'MNIIIFTGLPASGKTSISKHISNILGIKCISKDDLKVELYEKYGFTSNDEKKYLSTIADKRMYKKL' A
#
# COMPACT_ATOMS: atom_id res chain seq x y z
N MET A 1 -16.10 -13.07 -3.83
CA MET A 1 -14.99 -12.49 -3.05
C MET A 1 -15.28 -11.01 -2.88
N ASN A 2 -15.38 -10.53 -1.63
CA ASN A 2 -15.75 -9.14 -1.36
C ASN A 2 -14.49 -8.33 -1.09
N ILE A 3 -14.36 -7.17 -1.75
CA ILE A 3 -13.22 -6.25 -1.58
C ILE A 3 -13.76 -4.92 -1.05
N ILE A 4 -13.16 -4.44 0.03
CA ILE A 4 -13.45 -3.12 0.60
C ILE A 4 -12.33 -2.18 0.16
N ILE A 5 -12.66 -1.13 -0.58
CA ILE A 5 -11.69 -0.16 -1.10
C ILE A 5 -11.81 1.14 -0.30
N PHE A 6 -10.72 1.53 0.36
CA PHE A 6 -10.59 2.83 1.01
C PHE A 6 -9.85 3.80 0.08
N THR A 7 -10.49 4.91 -0.30
CA THR A 7 -9.95 5.91 -1.24
C THR A 7 -10.14 7.34 -0.74
N GLY A 8 -9.43 8.29 -1.38
CA GLY A 8 -9.50 9.73 -1.14
C GLY A 8 -8.11 10.40 -1.02
N LEU A 9 -8.09 11.63 -0.52
CA LEU A 9 -6.86 12.43 -0.40
C LEU A 9 -5.83 11.90 0.61
N PRO A 10 -4.52 12.12 0.40
CA PRO A 10 -3.49 11.82 1.40
C PRO A 10 -3.83 12.41 2.77
N ALA A 11 -3.40 11.74 3.84
CA ALA A 11 -3.62 12.14 5.24
C ALA A 11 -5.10 12.24 5.71
N SER A 12 -6.09 11.82 4.91
CA SER A 12 -7.50 11.85 5.34
C SER A 12 -7.93 10.73 6.31
N GLY A 13 -6.98 9.96 6.86
CA GLY A 13 -7.27 8.87 7.82
C GLY A 13 -7.63 7.49 7.23
N LYS A 14 -7.56 7.31 5.91
CA LYS A 14 -7.80 6.01 5.23
C LYS A 14 -7.02 4.84 5.83
N THR A 15 -5.73 5.03 6.08
CA THR A 15 -4.86 3.97 6.58
C THR A 15 -5.26 3.56 7.99
N SER A 16 -5.69 4.50 8.83
CA SER A 16 -6.17 4.21 10.18
C SER A 16 -7.46 3.42 10.14
N ILE A 17 -8.43 3.85 9.32
CA ILE A 17 -9.73 3.16 9.24
C ILE A 17 -9.60 1.78 8.58
N SER A 18 -8.77 1.63 7.54
CA SER A 18 -8.58 0.34 6.87
C SER A 18 -7.95 -0.70 7.81
N LYS A 19 -6.97 -0.30 8.62
CA LYS A 19 -6.34 -1.15 9.64
C LYS A 19 -7.34 -1.53 10.73
N HIS A 20 -8.13 -0.57 11.21
CA HIS A 20 -9.14 -0.83 12.23
C HIS A 20 -10.21 -1.82 11.75
N ILE A 21 -10.76 -1.61 10.54
CA ILE A 21 -11.75 -2.50 9.92
C ILE A 21 -11.16 -3.89 9.64
N SER A 22 -9.92 -3.96 9.17
CA SER A 22 -9.21 -5.22 8.95
C SER A 22 -9.10 -6.04 10.24
N ASN A 23 -8.76 -5.40 11.37
CA ASN A 23 -8.69 -6.05 12.67
C ASN A 23 -10.07 -6.53 13.16
N ILE A 24 -11.11 -5.71 12.99
CA ILE A 24 -12.48 -6.07 13.41
C ILE A 24 -13.02 -7.26 12.60
N LEU A 25 -12.84 -7.23 11.28
CA LEU A 25 -13.39 -8.23 10.37
C LEU A 25 -12.50 -9.46 10.21
N GLY A 26 -11.27 -9.45 10.74
CA GLY A 26 -10.29 -10.52 10.54
C GLY A 26 -9.86 -10.69 9.07
N ILE A 27 -10.00 -9.64 8.24
CA ILE A 27 -9.66 -9.67 6.82
C ILE A 27 -8.29 -9.03 6.58
N LYS A 28 -7.59 -9.46 5.53
CA LYS A 28 -6.29 -8.90 5.15
C LYS A 28 -6.43 -7.45 4.67
N CYS A 29 -5.70 -6.53 5.29
CA CYS A 29 -5.51 -5.17 4.77
C CYS A 29 -4.31 -5.13 3.82
N ILE A 30 -4.48 -4.52 2.64
CA ILE A 30 -3.40 -4.29 1.69
C ILE A 30 -3.32 -2.78 1.43
N SER A 31 -2.15 -2.19 1.67
CA SER A 31 -1.88 -0.76 1.45
C SER A 31 -0.78 -0.60 0.41
N LYS A 32 -1.05 0.21 -0.62
CA LYS A 32 -0.07 0.58 -1.64
C LYS A 32 1.12 1.32 -1.04
N ASP A 33 0.87 2.21 -0.07
CA ASP A 33 1.91 3.02 0.54
C ASP A 33 2.82 2.18 1.45
N ASP A 34 2.26 1.21 2.19
CA ASP A 34 3.05 0.29 3.02
C ASP A 34 3.99 -0.55 2.14
N LEU A 35 3.52 -1.03 0.98
CA LEU A 35 4.35 -1.75 0.01
C LEU A 35 5.45 -0.89 -0.60
N LYS A 36 5.22 0.41 -0.77
CA LYS A 36 6.26 1.33 -1.25
C LYS A 36 7.33 1.54 -0.18
N VAL A 37 6.92 1.78 1.06
CA VAL A 37 7.85 1.94 2.19
C VAL A 37 8.72 0.70 2.34
N GLU A 38 8.13 -0.50 2.32
CA GLU A 38 8.86 -1.76 2.35
C GLU A 38 9.93 -1.85 1.24
N LEU A 39 9.59 -1.44 0.02
CA LEU A 39 10.53 -1.44 -1.11
C LEU A 39 11.62 -0.37 -0.97
N TYR A 40 11.28 0.81 -0.48
CA TYR A 40 12.24 1.89 -0.27
C TYR A 40 13.23 1.56 0.83
N GLU A 41 12.77 0.99 1.94
CA GLU A 41 13.64 0.56 3.04
C GLU A 41 14.53 -0.61 2.62
N LYS A 42 14.01 -1.52 1.79
CA LYS A 42 14.75 -2.70 1.34
C LYS A 42 15.83 -2.40 0.30
N TYR A 43 15.55 -1.54 -0.67
CA TYR A 43 16.43 -1.32 -1.83
C TYR A 43 17.11 0.04 -1.84
N GLY A 44 16.58 1.03 -1.12
CA GLY A 44 16.98 2.43 -1.27
C GLY A 44 16.70 2.97 -2.68
N PHE A 45 17.00 4.25 -2.88
CA PHE A 45 17.06 4.88 -4.19
C PHE A 45 17.89 6.17 -4.09
N THR A 46 18.54 6.53 -5.18
CA THR A 46 19.36 7.76 -5.31
C THR A 46 18.83 8.70 -6.39
N SER A 47 17.91 8.22 -7.23
CA SER A 47 17.27 9.01 -8.28
C SER A 47 15.74 8.97 -8.22
N ASN A 48 15.10 9.97 -8.83
CA ASN A 48 13.65 9.99 -8.98
C ASN A 48 13.14 8.85 -9.88
N ASP A 49 13.94 8.41 -10.85
CA ASP A 49 13.59 7.31 -11.74
C ASP A 49 13.57 5.97 -11.01
N GLU A 50 14.55 5.72 -10.14
CA GLU A 50 14.57 4.54 -9.26
C GLU A 50 13.37 4.54 -8.30
N LYS A 51 13.07 5.69 -7.68
CA LYS A 51 11.88 5.83 -6.82
C LYS A 51 10.59 5.52 -7.57
N LYS A 52 10.45 6.01 -8.80
CA LYS A 52 9.29 5.76 -9.66
C LYS A 52 9.20 4.29 -10.05
N TYR A 53 10.32 3.66 -10.39
CA TYR A 53 10.41 2.22 -10.69
C TYR A 53 9.95 1.36 -9.50
N LEU A 54 10.45 1.64 -8.29
CA LEU A 54 10.03 0.96 -7.06
C LEU A 54 8.53 1.18 -6.77
N SER A 55 8.01 2.39 -7.01
CA SER A 55 6.57 2.66 -6.94
C SER A 55 5.75 1.79 -7.90
N THR A 56 6.20 1.60 -9.14
CA THR A 56 5.54 0.72 -10.11
C THR A 56 5.60 -0.74 -9.70
N ILE A 57 6.68 -1.19 -9.07
CA ILE A 57 6.78 -2.54 -8.50
C ILE A 57 5.79 -2.71 -7.34
N ALA A 58 5.66 -1.72 -6.46
CA ALA A 58 4.70 -1.76 -5.36
C ALA A 58 3.27 -1.97 -5.89
N ASP A 59 2.90 -1.25 -6.94
CA ASP A 59 1.60 -1.39 -7.61
C ASP A 59 1.39 -2.80 -8.15
N LYS A 60 2.35 -3.34 -8.89
CA LYS A 60 2.29 -4.72 -9.40
C LYS A 60 2.20 -5.76 -8.26
N ARG A 61 2.88 -5.54 -7.14
CA ARG A 61 2.81 -6.41 -5.95
C ARG A 61 1.44 -6.34 -5.27
N MET A 62 0.81 -5.16 -5.25
CA MET A 62 -0.53 -4.99 -4.70
C MET A 62 -1.52 -5.86 -5.46
N TYR A 63 -1.51 -5.80 -6.80
CA TYR A 63 -2.41 -6.62 -7.64
C TYR A 63 -2.22 -8.13 -7.44
N LYS A 64 -0.99 -8.60 -7.18
CA LYS A 64 -0.73 -10.02 -6.88
C LYS A 64 -1.19 -10.46 -5.48
N LYS A 65 -1.46 -9.51 -4.57
CA LYS A 65 -1.87 -9.78 -3.19
C LYS A 65 -3.40 -9.73 -3.01
N LEU A 66 -4.12 -9.18 -3.98
CA LEU A 66 -5.59 -9.23 -4.12
C LEU A 66 -6.02 -10.64 -4.53
#